data_AF-A0A1M5YZ09-F1
#
_entry.id   AF-A0A1M5YZ09-F1
#
_cell.length_a   1.000
_cell.length_b   1.000
_cell.length_c   1.000
_cell.angle_alpha   90.00
_cell.angle_beta   90.00
_cell.angle_gamma   90.00
#
_symmetry.space_group_name_H-M   'P 1'
#
loop_
_entity.id
_entity.type
_entity.pdbx_description
1 polymer ?
#
loop_
_entity_poly.entity_id
_entity_poly.type
_entity_poly.pdbx_seq_one_letter_code
_entity_poly.pdbx_strand_id
1 'polypeptide(L)'
;MVIESEHGDCVDMSEVHASSQANPENRRHELMTRIAGCQEYADANNHAAVFITMTTASRFHRLKKRGHYWIENPAFDGSCPRDAHAWLSLNWSRFRSWADRHGLDYYGLRVV
;
A
#
# COMPACT_ATOMS: atom_id res chain seq x y z
N MET A 1 24.61 10.43 -14.92
CA MET A 1 25.05 9.18 -14.27
C MET A 1 24.56 8.06 -15.17
N VAL A 2 25.37 7.04 -15.44
CA VAL A 2 25.05 5.96 -16.38
C VAL A 2 25.00 4.63 -15.63
N ILE A 3 24.14 3.72 -16.10
CA ILE A 3 24.23 2.28 -15.76
C ILE A 3 24.95 1.60 -16.92
N GLU A 4 25.90 0.74 -16.58
CA GLU A 4 26.60 -0.12 -17.53
C GLU A 4 26.21 -1.58 -17.29
N SER A 5 25.88 -2.31 -18.35
CA SER A 5 25.57 -3.74 -18.32
C SER A 5 26.87 -4.58 -18.27
N GLU A 6 26.74 -5.89 -18.00
CA GLU A 6 27.87 -6.83 -18.05
C GLU A 6 28.48 -7.00 -19.46
N HIS A 7 27.79 -6.52 -20.50
CA HIS A 7 28.26 -6.53 -21.88
C HIS A 7 28.84 -5.18 -22.33
N GLY A 8 28.92 -4.19 -21.42
CA GLY A 8 29.45 -2.84 -21.69
C GLY A 8 28.42 -1.86 -22.26
N ASP A 9 27.14 -2.23 -22.32
CA ASP A 9 26.09 -1.32 -22.79
C ASP A 9 25.84 -0.24 -21.73
N CYS A 10 25.95 1.03 -22.14
CA CYS A 10 25.71 2.18 -21.26
C CYS A 10 24.35 2.82 -21.56
N VAL A 11 23.52 2.99 -20.53
CA VAL A 11 22.23 3.71 -20.62
C VAL A 11 22.21 4.83 -19.59
N ASP A 12 21.60 5.97 -19.94
CA ASP A 12 21.45 7.08 -18.99
C ASP A 12 20.49 6.68 -17.86
N MET A 13 20.87 6.98 -16.62
CA MET A 13 20.03 6.73 -15.44
C MET A 13 18.64 7.36 -15.55
N SER A 14 18.53 8.51 -16.21
CA SER A 14 17.25 9.20 -16.41
C SER A 14 16.31 8.42 -17.32
N GLU A 15 16.84 7.74 -18.35
CA GLU A 15 16.06 6.88 -19.24
C GLU A 15 15.60 5.61 -18.52
N VAL A 16 16.47 5.01 -17.70
CA VAL A 16 16.10 3.86 -16.84
C VAL A 16 15.02 4.26 -15.85
N HIS A 17 15.15 5.42 -15.21
CA HIS A 17 14.12 5.94 -14.32
C HIS A 17 12.79 6.14 -15.05
N ALA A 18 12.82 6.79 -16.23
CA ALA A 18 11.64 7.11 -17.03
C ALA A 18 10.90 5.86 -17.54
N SER A 19 11.62 4.79 -17.86
CA SER A 19 11.07 3.52 -18.37
C SER A 19 10.65 2.54 -17.27
N SER A 20 11.14 2.70 -16.04
CA SER A 20 10.85 1.80 -14.93
C SER A 20 9.61 2.21 -14.12
N GLN A 21 9.28 1.39 -13.12
CA GLN A 21 8.28 1.66 -12.08
C GLN A 21 8.70 2.77 -11.10
N ALA A 22 9.94 3.28 -11.20
CA ALA A 22 10.35 4.49 -10.49
C ALA A 22 9.56 5.72 -11.01
N ASN A 23 9.22 5.75 -12.30
CA ASN A 23 8.32 6.75 -12.87
C ASN A 23 6.90 6.60 -12.29
N PRO A 24 6.36 7.61 -11.59
CA PRO A 24 5.02 7.55 -10.99
C PRO A 24 3.90 7.29 -12.01
N GLU A 25 4.06 7.74 -13.25
CA GLU A 25 3.08 7.53 -14.31
C GLU A 25 2.98 6.05 -14.69
N ASN A 26 4.13 5.42 -14.97
CA ASN A 26 4.22 3.98 -15.24
C ASN A 26 3.70 3.15 -14.06
N ARG A 27 3.99 3.58 -12.83
CA ARG A 27 3.49 2.93 -11.63
C ARG A 27 1.98 2.97 -11.50
N ARG A 28 1.38 4.11 -11.81
CA ARG A 28 -0.08 4.24 -11.83
C ARG A 28 -0.67 3.36 -12.92
N HIS A 29 -0.10 3.36 -14.13
CA HIS A 29 -0.60 2.54 -15.23
C HIS A 29 -0.53 1.05 -14.89
N GLU A 30 0.58 0.55 -14.35
CA GLU A 30 0.70 -0.84 -13.93
C GLU A 30 -0.32 -1.20 -12.83
N LEU A 31 -0.48 -0.32 -11.83
CA LEU A 31 -1.47 -0.51 -10.77
C LEU A 31 -2.89 -0.67 -11.36
N MET A 32 -3.28 0.22 -12.27
CA MET A 32 -4.62 0.18 -12.90
C MET A 32 -4.81 -1.07 -13.76
N THR A 33 -3.79 -1.49 -14.53
CA THR A 33 -3.84 -2.74 -15.31
C THR A 33 -4.04 -3.95 -14.41
N ARG A 34 -3.35 -4.00 -13.25
CA ARG A 34 -3.51 -5.10 -12.29
C ARG A 34 -4.88 -5.10 -11.61
N ILE A 35 -5.44 -3.92 -11.31
CA ILE A 35 -6.81 -3.80 -10.80
C ILE A 35 -7.82 -4.34 -11.82
N ALA A 36 -7.68 -3.96 -13.10
CA ALA A 36 -8.56 -4.42 -14.17
C ALA A 36 -8.56 -5.95 -14.30
N GLY A 37 -7.37 -6.57 -14.32
CA GLY A 37 -7.27 -8.04 -14.37
C GLY A 37 -7.86 -8.73 -13.12
N CYS A 38 -7.70 -8.15 -11.92
CA CYS A 38 -8.34 -8.69 -10.73
C CYS A 38 -9.87 -8.60 -10.80
N GLN A 39 -10.39 -7.50 -11.36
CA GLN A 39 -11.82 -7.29 -11.56
C GLN A 39 -12.41 -8.31 -12.53
N GLU A 40 -11.81 -8.48 -13.71
CA GLU A 40 -12.25 -9.46 -14.70
C GLU A 40 -12.30 -10.89 -14.13
N TYR A 41 -11.26 -11.27 -13.38
CA TYR A 41 -11.21 -12.57 -12.71
C TYR A 41 -12.27 -12.71 -11.60
N ALA A 42 -12.49 -11.65 -10.82
CA ALA A 42 -13.53 -11.64 -9.78
C ALA A 42 -14.93 -11.81 -10.36
N ASP A 43 -15.24 -11.08 -11.43
CA ASP A 43 -16.54 -11.13 -12.11
C ASP A 43 -16.77 -12.52 -12.71
N ALA A 44 -15.74 -13.11 -13.36
CA ALA A 44 -15.83 -14.45 -13.95
C ALA A 44 -16.08 -15.57 -12.93
N ASN A 45 -15.65 -15.38 -11.68
CA ASN A 45 -15.81 -16.37 -10.60
C ASN A 45 -16.87 -15.98 -9.56
N ASN A 46 -17.62 -14.90 -9.81
CA ASN A 46 -18.64 -14.36 -8.91
C ASN A 46 -18.10 -14.10 -7.48
N HIS A 47 -16.88 -13.57 -7.39
CA HIS A 47 -16.23 -13.19 -6.14
C HIS A 47 -16.69 -11.80 -5.67
N ALA A 48 -16.65 -11.56 -4.35
CA ALA A 48 -16.97 -10.26 -3.78
C ALA A 48 -15.75 -9.31 -3.82
N ALA A 49 -15.94 -8.11 -4.37
CA ALA A 49 -14.93 -7.05 -4.34
C ALA A 49 -15.10 -6.16 -3.10
N VAL A 50 -13.99 -5.88 -2.39
CA VAL A 50 -13.97 -4.99 -1.23
C VAL A 50 -12.84 -3.97 -1.33
N PHE A 51 -13.12 -2.72 -0.94
CA PHE A 51 -12.12 -1.67 -0.79
C PHE A 51 -12.00 -1.27 0.67
N ILE A 52 -10.82 -1.42 1.27
CA ILE A 52 -10.60 -1.22 2.70
C ILE A 52 -9.51 -0.18 2.91
N THR A 53 -9.83 0.87 3.68
CA THR A 53 -8.85 1.82 4.20
C THR A 53 -8.53 1.48 5.65
N MET A 54 -7.38 0.83 5.90
CA MET A 54 -6.88 0.60 7.25
C MET A 54 -6.26 1.88 7.81
N THR A 55 -6.81 2.39 8.91
CA THR A 55 -6.24 3.54 9.63
C THR A 55 -5.55 3.11 10.92
N THR A 56 -4.63 3.95 11.40
CA THR A 56 -3.90 3.72 12.64
C THR A 56 -4.80 4.00 13.84
N ALA A 57 -4.55 3.29 14.95
CA ALA A 57 -5.23 3.54 16.21
C ALA A 57 -5.03 4.99 16.71
N SER A 58 -5.97 5.50 17.51
CA SER A 58 -5.96 6.88 18.03
C SER A 58 -4.62 7.29 18.66
N ARG A 59 -3.91 6.36 19.31
CA ARG A 59 -2.60 6.62 19.96
C ARG A 59 -1.50 7.13 19.05
N PHE A 60 -1.64 6.96 17.73
CA PHE A 60 -0.70 7.47 16.73
C PHE A 60 -1.04 8.88 16.22
N HIS A 61 -2.19 9.44 16.59
CA HIS A 61 -2.66 10.74 16.09
C HIS A 61 -2.49 11.81 17.16
N ARG A 62 -1.60 12.79 16.91
CA ARG A 62 -1.33 13.90 17.85
C ARG A 62 -2.57 14.73 18.15
N LEU A 63 -3.42 14.93 17.14
CA LEU A 63 -4.62 15.74 17.23
C LEU A 63 -5.85 14.90 16.97
N LYS A 64 -6.96 15.26 17.61
CA LYS A 64 -8.29 14.73 17.31
C LYS A 64 -9.25 15.88 17.02
N LYS A 65 -10.24 15.60 16.17
CA LYS A 65 -11.26 16.58 15.80
C LYS A 65 -12.32 16.67 16.91
N ARG A 66 -12.67 17.89 17.32
CA ARG A 66 -13.79 18.19 18.23
C ARG A 66 -14.64 19.29 17.59
N GLY A 67 -15.77 18.90 16.99
CA GLY A 67 -16.59 19.82 16.19
C GLY A 67 -15.80 20.37 15.00
N HIS A 68 -15.66 21.69 14.94
CA HIS A 68 -14.90 22.40 13.89
C HIS A 68 -13.43 22.63 14.24
N TYR A 69 -12.98 22.25 15.44
CA TYR A 69 -11.63 22.53 15.92
C TYR A 69 -10.79 21.25 16.06
N TRP A 70 -9.48 21.41 15.99
CA TRP A 70 -8.51 20.37 16.33
C TRP A 70 -8.01 20.60 17.75
N ILE A 71 -8.06 19.56 18.58
CA ILE A 71 -7.55 19.56 19.95
C ILE A 71 -6.49 18.49 20.11
N GLU A 72 -5.61 18.64 21.10
CA GLU A 72 -4.65 17.60 21.44
C GLU A 72 -5.36 16.30 21.83
N ASN A 73 -4.79 15.18 21.40
CA ASN A 73 -5.32 13.87 21.70
C ASN A 73 -4.63 13.29 22.95
N PRO A 74 -5.35 13.10 24.08
CA PRO A 74 -4.76 12.52 25.28
C PRO A 74 -4.28 11.07 25.11
N ALA A 75 -4.77 10.37 24.08
CA ALA A 75 -4.32 9.02 23.77
C ALA A 75 -2.99 8.99 23.01
N PHE A 76 -2.52 10.12 22.48
CA PHE A 76 -1.27 10.19 21.72
C PHE A 76 -0.09 9.85 22.62
N ASP A 77 0.70 8.85 22.22
CA ASP A 77 1.79 8.30 23.05
C ASP A 77 3.19 8.74 22.61
N GLY A 78 3.29 9.65 21.63
CA GLY A 78 4.57 10.10 21.08
C GLY A 78 5.15 9.19 19.99
N SER A 79 4.46 8.12 19.59
CA SER A 79 4.90 7.23 18.50
C SER A 79 5.19 8.01 17.21
N CYS A 80 6.25 7.58 16.51
CA CYS A 80 6.61 8.21 15.23
C CYS A 80 5.89 7.52 14.04
N PRO A 81 5.90 8.13 12.84
CA PRO A 81 5.28 7.54 11.65
C PRO A 81 5.78 6.12 11.31
N ARG A 82 7.05 5.81 11.61
CA ARG A 82 7.62 4.47 11.41
C ARG A 82 6.94 3.43 12.31
N ASP A 83 6.67 3.77 13.56
CA ASP A 83 5.98 2.89 14.51
C ASP A 83 4.54 2.63 14.06
N ALA A 84 3.87 3.68 13.56
CA ALA A 84 2.52 3.59 13.02
C ALA A 84 2.45 2.67 11.79
N HIS A 85 3.40 2.80 10.86
CA HIS A 85 3.51 1.94 9.69
C HIS A 85 3.81 0.47 10.06
N ALA A 86 4.72 0.25 11.02
CA ALA A 86 5.02 -1.08 11.53
C ALA A 86 3.78 -1.72 12.17
N TRP A 87 3.00 -0.94 12.92
CA TRP A 87 1.74 -1.40 13.51
C TRP A 87 0.70 -1.79 12.46
N LEU A 88 0.51 -0.99 11.40
CA LEU A 88 -0.39 -1.35 10.29
C LEU A 88 0.04 -2.65 9.61
N SER A 89 1.34 -2.81 9.36
CA SER A 89 1.90 -4.01 8.71
C SER A 89 1.73 -5.26 9.59
N LEU A 90 1.89 -5.12 10.91
CA LEU A 90 1.61 -6.21 11.86
C LEU A 90 0.13 -6.62 11.83
N ASN A 91 -0.80 -5.67 11.81
CA ASN A 91 -2.23 -5.96 11.74
C ASN A 91 -2.60 -6.64 10.42
N TRP A 92 -2.01 -6.21 9.30
CA TRP A 92 -2.18 -6.91 8.03
C TRP A 92 -1.69 -8.35 8.13
N SER A 93 -0.49 -8.58 8.70
CA SER A 93 0.01 -9.95 8.92
C SER A 93 -0.94 -10.81 9.74
N ARG A 94 -1.51 -10.25 10.83
CA ARG A 94 -2.52 -10.92 11.67
C ARG A 94 -3.79 -11.26 10.90
N PHE A 95 -4.27 -10.34 10.06
CA PHE A 95 -5.40 -10.60 9.16
C PHE A 95 -5.12 -11.78 8.24
N ARG A 96 -3.95 -11.80 7.56
CA ARG A 96 -3.59 -12.92 6.67
C ARG A 96 -3.59 -14.26 7.41
N SER A 97 -2.99 -14.32 8.59
CA SER A 97 -3.00 -15.52 9.41
C SER A 97 -4.40 -15.90 9.90
N TRP A 98 -5.27 -14.93 10.16
CA TRP A 98 -6.67 -15.20 10.52
C TRP A 98 -7.45 -15.75 9.33
N ALA A 99 -7.30 -15.16 8.15
CA ALA A 99 -7.96 -15.60 6.92
C ALA A 99 -7.62 -17.05 6.56
N ASP A 100 -6.32 -17.39 6.60
CA ASP A 100 -5.80 -18.74 6.34
C ASP A 100 -6.44 -19.79 7.28
N ARG A 101 -6.49 -19.51 8.59
CA ARG A 101 -7.11 -20.41 9.58
C ARG A 101 -8.62 -20.61 9.39
N HIS A 102 -9.30 -19.71 8.69
CA HIS A 102 -10.73 -19.77 8.44
C HIS A 102 -11.07 -20.17 6.99
N GLY A 103 -10.07 -20.55 6.18
CA GLY A 103 -10.28 -20.90 4.78
C GLY A 103 -10.82 -19.74 3.94
N LEU A 104 -10.48 -18.49 4.29
CA LEU A 104 -10.83 -17.32 3.50
C LEU A 104 -9.74 -17.05 2.47
N ASP A 105 -10.01 -17.40 1.22
CA ASP A 105 -9.17 -17.04 0.08
C ASP A 105 -9.43 -15.60 -0.35
N TYR A 106 -8.36 -14.85 -0.61
CA TYR A 106 -8.43 -13.48 -1.09
C TYR A 106 -7.23 -13.14 -1.98
N TYR A 107 -7.43 -12.22 -2.91
CA TYR A 107 -6.41 -11.71 -3.81
C TYR A 107 -6.67 -10.23 -4.10
N GLY A 108 -5.67 -9.57 -4.66
CA GLY A 108 -5.76 -8.15 -5.04
C GLY A 108 -4.49 -7.40 -4.70
N LEU A 109 -4.66 -6.12 -4.37
CA LEU A 109 -3.57 -5.16 -4.25
C LEU A 109 -3.63 -4.48 -2.90
N ARG A 110 -2.45 -4.31 -2.29
CA ARG A 110 -2.26 -3.45 -1.11
C ARG A 110 -1.29 -2.35 -1.47
N VAL A 111 -1.71 -1.11 -1.26
CA VAL A 111 -0.87 0.09 -1.40
C VAL A 111 -0.52 0.56 0.01
N VAL A 112 0.72 1.00 0.21
CA VAL A 112 1.28 1.41 1.50
C VAL A 112 2.04 2.72 1.35
#